data_AF-A0A7C9AQZ5-F1
#
_entry.id   AF-A0A7C9AQZ5-F1
#
_cell.length_a   1.000
_cell.length_b   1.000
_cell.length_c   1.000
_cell.angle_alpha   90.00
_cell.angle_beta   90.00
_cell.angle_gamma   90.00
#
_symmetry.space_group_name_H-M   'P 1'
#
loop_
_entity.id
_entity.type
_entity.pdbx_description
1 polymer ?
#
loop_
_entity_poly.entity_id
_entity_poly.type
_entity_poly.pdbx_seq_one_letter_code
_entity_poly.pdbx_strand_id
1 'polypeptide(L)'
;MSTLSSNSPFFVPWKSTSWIQWQSQNWTFVLTFVILYLLSVRLGAAYMKASSPFDLRKSLARWNLGLAIFSILGASVTVPEIISVLSKQGLYKAVCDNTFV
;
A
#
# COMPACT_ATOMS: atom_id res chain seq x y z
N MET A 1 15.52 13.53 -16.44
CA MET A 1 14.39 14.34 -16.94
C MET A 1 13.20 14.11 -16.01
N SER A 2 13.26 14.77 -14.83
CA SER A 2 12.45 14.48 -13.62
C SER A 2 11.71 15.73 -13.10
N THR A 3 11.56 16.77 -13.92
CA THR A 3 11.13 18.10 -13.50
C THR A 3 9.62 18.31 -13.40
N LEU A 4 8.79 17.31 -13.75
CA LEU A 4 7.33 17.44 -13.69
C LEU A 4 6.71 17.06 -12.33
N SER A 5 7.43 16.32 -11.46
CA SER A 5 6.96 15.98 -10.11
C SER A 5 7.37 17.02 -9.04
N SER A 6 8.38 17.86 -9.33
CA SER A 6 9.00 18.76 -8.34
C SER A 6 8.20 20.03 -7.99
N ASN A 7 7.12 20.36 -8.71
CA ASN A 7 6.42 21.65 -8.55
C ASN A 7 4.96 21.53 -8.05
N SER A 8 4.52 20.35 -7.64
CA SER A 8 3.22 20.20 -6.98
C SER A 8 3.35 20.34 -5.46
N PRO A 9 2.55 21.18 -4.78
CA PRO A 9 2.62 21.37 -3.32
C PRO A 9 2.24 20.13 -2.51
N PHE A 10 1.80 19.05 -3.17
CA PHE A 10 1.33 17.81 -2.56
C PHE A 10 2.40 16.71 -2.47
N PHE A 11 3.42 16.73 -3.34
CA PHE A 11 4.47 15.70 -3.38
C PHE A 11 5.74 16.23 -2.74
N VAL A 12 5.84 16.09 -1.43
CA VAL A 12 7.10 16.29 -0.71
C VAL A 12 8.07 15.16 -1.09
N PRO A 13 9.36 15.46 -1.34
CA PRO A 13 10.34 14.44 -1.65
C PRO A 13 10.46 13.47 -0.47
N TRP A 14 10.06 12.23 -0.70
CA TRP A 14 10.06 11.19 0.32
C TRP A 14 11.46 10.57 0.45
N LYS A 15 11.98 10.48 1.68
CA LYS A 15 13.29 9.88 1.96
C LYS A 15 13.14 8.40 2.34
N SER A 16 13.34 7.50 1.40
CA SER A 16 13.16 6.06 1.58
C SER A 16 14.12 5.42 2.59
N THR A 17 15.37 5.89 2.61
CA THR A 17 16.46 5.26 3.36
C THR A 17 16.20 5.21 4.86
N SER A 18 15.59 6.24 5.43
CA SER A 18 15.27 6.31 6.86
C SER A 18 14.21 5.28 7.28
N TRP A 19 13.17 5.09 6.45
CA TRP A 19 12.11 4.11 6.73
C TRP A 19 12.59 2.68 6.54
N ILE A 20 13.39 2.43 5.51
CA ILE A 20 14.00 1.12 5.26
C ILE A 20 14.92 0.72 6.42
N GLN A 21 15.73 1.65 6.92
CA GLN A 21 16.60 1.41 8.08
C GLN A 21 15.79 1.12 9.34
N TRP A 22 14.73 1.88 9.60
CA TRP A 22 13.84 1.66 10.73
C TRP A 22 13.14 0.29 10.66
N GLN A 23 12.63 -0.08 9.49
CA GLN A 23 11.99 -1.38 9.25
C GLN A 23 12.97 -2.53 9.43
N SER A 24 14.22 -2.38 8.97
CA SER A 24 15.27 -3.39 9.15
C SER A 24 15.61 -3.62 10.62
N GLN A 25 15.58 -2.57 11.44
CA GLN A 25 15.82 -2.69 12.89
C GLN A 25 14.62 -3.29 13.63
N ASN A 26 13.41 -3.07 13.12
CA ASN A 26 12.14 -3.41 13.77
C ASN A 26 11.36 -4.50 13.02
N TRP A 27 12.05 -5.40 12.32
CA TRP A 27 11.43 -6.42 11.46
C TRP A 27 10.47 -7.35 12.24
N THR A 28 10.72 -7.58 13.53
CA THR A 28 9.90 -8.44 14.40
C THR A 28 8.46 -7.94 14.55
N PHE A 29 8.20 -6.63 14.43
CA PHE A 29 6.84 -6.09 14.52
C PHE A 29 5.91 -6.70 13.47
N VAL A 30 6.41 -6.99 12.27
CA VAL A 30 5.63 -7.64 11.22
C VAL A 30 5.14 -9.01 11.67
N LEU A 31 6.02 -9.81 12.28
CA LEU A 31 5.65 -11.12 12.81
C LEU A 31 4.62 -11.01 13.93
N THR A 32 4.78 -10.03 14.83
CA THR A 32 3.81 -9.77 15.90
C THR A 32 2.42 -9.46 15.34
N PHE A 33 2.33 -8.59 14.33
CA PHE A 33 1.04 -8.26 13.69
C PHE A 33 0.41 -9.46 12.96
N VAL A 34 1.22 -10.30 12.31
CA VAL A 34 0.72 -11.51 11.63
C VAL A 34 0.15 -12.51 12.65
N ILE A 35 0.89 -12.78 13.74
CA ILE A 35 0.43 -13.68 14.81
C ILE A 35 -0.85 -13.13 15.44
N LEU A 36 -0.88 -11.84 15.76
CA LEU A 36 -2.05 -11.18 16.33
C LEU A 36 -3.26 -11.30 15.40
N TYR A 37 -3.09 -11.04 14.10
CA TYR A 37 -4.15 -11.17 13.11
C TYR A 37 -4.72 -12.60 13.05
N LEU A 38 -3.85 -13.62 12.97
CA LEU A 38 -4.28 -15.02 12.92
C LEU A 38 -5.03 -15.44 14.20
N LEU A 39 -4.55 -15.01 15.37
CA LEU A 39 -5.23 -15.23 16.64
C LEU A 39 -6.59 -14.51 16.69
N SER A 40 -6.64 -13.25 16.29
CA SER A 40 -7.88 -12.46 16.24
C SER A 40 -8.93 -13.09 15.32
N VAL A 41 -8.53 -13.61 14.15
CA VAL A 41 -9.44 -14.32 13.25
C VAL A 41 -10.01 -15.58 13.92
N ARG A 42 -9.16 -16.35 14.60
CA ARG A 42 -9.60 -17.60 15.23
C ARG A 42 -10.48 -17.38 16.46
N LEU A 43 -10.12 -16.39 17.29
CA LEU A 43 -10.91 -15.96 18.44
C LEU A 43 -12.24 -15.34 18.01
N GLY A 44 -12.21 -14.47 16.99
CA GLY A 44 -13.41 -13.89 16.41
C GLY A 44 -14.36 -14.95 15.86
N ALA A 45 -13.84 -15.96 15.15
CA ALA A 45 -14.65 -17.07 14.65
C ALA A 45 -15.25 -17.93 15.78
N ALA A 46 -14.51 -18.18 16.86
CA ALA A 46 -15.01 -18.92 18.02
C ALA A 46 -16.11 -18.14 18.76
N TYR A 47 -15.94 -16.82 18.92
CA TYR A 47 -16.92 -15.93 19.53
C TYR A 47 -18.20 -15.82 18.69
N MET A 48 -18.06 -15.69 17.36
CA MET A 48 -19.19 -15.61 16.43
C MET A 48 -20.00 -16.91 16.35
N LYS A 49 -19.45 -18.07 16.75
CA LYS A 49 -20.20 -19.33 16.81
C LYS A 49 -21.31 -19.31 17.88
N ALA A 50 -21.19 -18.43 18.88
CA ALA A 50 -22.16 -18.30 19.98
C ALA A 50 -23.16 -17.14 19.78
N SER A 51 -23.02 -16.32 18.74
CA SER A 51 -23.82 -15.11 18.52
C SER A 51 -24.46 -15.07 17.12
N SER A 52 -25.48 -14.23 16.95
CA SER A 52 -26.17 -14.00 15.67
C SER A 52 -25.24 -13.32 14.66
N PRO A 53 -25.31 -13.66 13.35
CA PRO A 53 -24.46 -13.06 12.33
C PRO A 53 -24.64 -11.55 12.26
N PHE A 54 -23.52 -10.83 12.31
CA PHE A 54 -23.49 -9.38 12.13
C PHE A 54 -23.77 -9.02 10.66
N ASP A 55 -24.62 -8.01 10.41
CA ASP A 55 -24.79 -7.44 9.07
C ASP A 55 -23.68 -6.43 8.77
N LEU A 56 -22.53 -6.94 8.29
CA LEU A 56 -21.40 -6.10 7.91
C LEU A 56 -21.55 -5.47 6.52
N ARG A 57 -22.63 -5.75 5.75
CA ARG A 57 -22.70 -5.40 4.33
C ARG A 57 -22.49 -3.91 4.07
N LYS A 58 -23.12 -3.05 4.88
CA LYS A 58 -22.98 -1.58 4.77
C LYS A 58 -21.58 -1.11 5.17
N SER A 59 -20.96 -1.75 6.15
CA SER A 59 -19.61 -1.42 6.61
C SER A 59 -18.57 -1.83 5.55
N LEU A 60 -18.70 -3.04 5.02
CA LEU A 60 -17.87 -3.56 3.94
C LEU A 60 -17.98 -2.73 2.66
N ALA A 61 -19.19 -2.27 2.32
CA ALA A 61 -19.40 -1.39 1.18
C ALA A 61 -18.64 -0.06 1.33
N ARG A 62 -18.68 0.58 2.52
CA ARG A 62 -17.91 1.80 2.79
C ARG A 62 -16.40 1.56 2.76
N TRP A 63 -15.94 0.43 3.30
CA TRP A 63 -14.53 0.06 3.27
C TRP A 63 -14.02 -0.14 1.84
N ASN A 64 -14.75 -0.90 1.04
CA ASN A 64 -14.40 -1.14 -0.36
C ASN A 64 -14.43 0.16 -1.19
N LEU A 65 -15.37 1.06 -0.90
CA LEU A 65 -15.40 2.39 -1.54
C LEU A 65 -14.14 3.21 -1.19
N GLY A 66 -13.73 3.22 0.09
CA GLY A 66 -12.50 3.89 0.51
C GLY A 66 -11.25 3.33 -0.18
N LEU A 67 -11.14 1.99 -0.26
CA LEU A 67 -10.06 1.33 -0.98
C LEU A 67 -10.09 1.64 -2.48
N ALA A 68 -11.26 1.71 -3.10
CA ALA A 68 -11.39 2.06 -4.51
C ALA A 68 -10.93 3.49 -4.79
N ILE A 69 -11.32 4.46 -3.95
CA ILE A 69 -10.87 5.85 -4.05
C ILE A 69 -9.34 5.91 -3.89
N PHE A 70 -8.80 5.25 -2.87
CA PHE A 70 -7.35 5.19 -2.64
C PHE A 70 -6.60 4.58 -3.84
N SER A 71 -7.14 3.50 -4.41
CA SER A 71 -6.58 2.84 -5.59
C SER A 71 -6.58 3.74 -6.82
N ILE A 72 -7.68 4.46 -7.08
CA ILE A 72 -7.77 5.40 -8.22
C ILE A 72 -6.78 6.55 -8.04
N LEU A 73 -6.67 7.12 -6.83
CA LEU A 73 -5.72 8.20 -6.54
C LEU A 73 -4.27 7.73 -6.75
N GLY A 74 -3.91 6.56 -6.20
CA GLY A 74 -2.59 5.96 -6.40
C GLY A 74 -2.30 5.66 -7.87
N ALA A 75 -3.27 5.10 -8.59
CA ALA A 75 -3.12 4.81 -10.02
C ALA A 75 -2.95 6.10 -10.84
N SER A 76 -3.72 7.15 -10.57
CA SER A 76 -3.64 8.42 -11.31
C SER A 76 -2.26 9.07 -11.24
N VAL A 77 -1.50 8.81 -10.17
CA VAL A 77 -0.14 9.31 -9.94
C VAL A 77 0.90 8.34 -10.51
N THR A 78 0.79 7.04 -10.23
CA THR A 78 1.81 6.05 -10.58
C THR A 78 1.76 5.66 -12.06
N VAL A 79 0.57 5.54 -12.67
CA VAL A 79 0.40 5.11 -14.06
C VAL A 79 1.09 6.03 -15.09
N PRO A 80 0.96 7.37 -15.06
CA PRO A 80 1.64 8.22 -16.03
C PRO A 80 3.17 8.12 -15.94
N GLU A 81 3.71 7.95 -14.73
CA GLU A 81 5.15 7.75 -14.55
C GLU A 81 5.61 6.41 -15.15
N ILE A 82 4.89 5.32 -14.87
CA ILE A 82 5.18 4.00 -15.45
C ILE A 82 5.13 4.04 -16.98
N ILE A 83 4.10 4.68 -17.57
CA ILE A 83 3.98 4.78 -19.04
C ILE A 83 5.12 5.60 -19.63
N SER A 84 5.52 6.70 -18.98
CA SER A 84 6.63 7.55 -19.41
C SER A 84 7.96 6.79 -19.40
N VAL A 85 8.24 6.02 -18.35
CA VAL A 85 9.44 5.18 -18.25
C VAL A 85 9.42 4.06 -19.29
N LEU A 86 8.28 3.38 -19.44
CA LEU A 86 8.11 2.28 -20.38
C LEU A 86 8.31 2.71 -21.84
N SER A 87 7.72 3.85 -22.22
CA SER A 87 7.78 4.38 -23.59
C SER A 87 9.18 4.89 -23.96
N LYS A 88 9.92 5.47 -23.00
CA LYS A 88 11.22 6.11 -23.28
C LYS A 88 12.43 5.19 -23.08
N GLN A 89 12.35 4.22 -22.18
CA GLN A 89 13.52 3.46 -21.71
C GLN A 89 13.35 1.94 -21.85
N GLY A 90 12.16 1.48 -22.25
CA GLY A 90 11.83 0.06 -22.41
C GLY A 90 11.61 -0.68 -21.10
N LEU A 91 11.05 -1.91 -21.19
CA LEU A 91 10.71 -2.75 -20.05
C LEU A 91 11.92 -3.09 -19.15
N TYR A 92 13.10 -3.24 -19.75
CA TYR A 92 14.31 -3.63 -19.02
C TYR A 92 14.70 -2.59 -17.96
N LYS A 93 14.65 -1.30 -18.33
CA LYS A 93 14.92 -0.19 -17.40
C LYS A 93 13.78 0.01 -16.40
N ALA A 94 12.53 -0.26 -16.78
CA ALA A 94 11.40 -0.16 -15.86
C ALA A 94 11.42 -1.22 -14.74
N VAL A 95 12.00 -2.40 -14.99
CA VAL A 95 11.99 -3.54 -14.04
C VAL A 95 13.33 -3.73 -13.33
N CYS A 96 14.46 -3.51 -14.00
CA CYS A 96 15.78 -3.80 -13.44
C CYS A 96 16.48 -2.57 -12.83
N ASP A 97 15.96 -1.36 -13.05
CA ASP A 97 16.56 -0.14 -12.53
C ASP A 97 15.89 0.28 -11.21
N ASN A 98 16.61 0.10 -10.09
CA ASN A 98 16.16 0.50 -8.75
C ASN A 98 16.57 1.94 -8.41
N THR A 99 17.00 2.76 -9.38
CA THR A 99 17.39 4.16 -9.13
C THR A 99 16.21 5.04 -8.68
N PHE A 100 14.98 4.52 -8.75
CA PHE A 100 13.75 5.18 -8.30
C PHE A 100 13.35 4.89 -6.84
N VAL A 101 14.18 4.15 -6.08
CA VAL A 101 13.91 3.78 -4.67
C VAL A 101 14.85 4.51 -3.71
#